data_AF-A0A6G9ASQ6-F1
#
_entry.id   AF-A0A6G9ASQ6-F1
#
_cell.length_a   1.000
_cell.length_b   1.000
_cell.length_c   1.000
_cell.angle_alpha   90.00
_cell.angle_beta   90.00
_cell.angle_gamma   90.00
#
_symmetry.space_group_name_H-M   'P 1'
#
loop_
_entity.id
_entity.type
_entity.pdbx_description
1 polymer ?
#
loop_
_entity_poly.entity_id
_entity_poly.type
_entity_poly.pdbx_seq_one_letter_code
_entity_poly.pdbx_strand_id
1 'polypeptide(L)'
;MKKQDQTLIDFQDDWGKLVDKAFTNYLSLSPDERIWFNIEALIGDVDNGGLISHYYNSGADYNKQTIEDLYSLGFPAIAALLMQMNSLFPDGQPSTDIDERNEVIDNWPEGEYDALSQELDQQFYSMEAELESKLVQHIQTKLRLVDS
;
A
#
# COMPACT_ATOMS: atom_id res chain seq x y z
N MET A 1 30.12 -6.29 15.38
CA MET A 1 29.27 -5.18 14.90
C MET A 1 27.90 -5.76 14.63
N LYS A 2 26.85 -5.25 15.28
CA LYS A 2 25.48 -5.56 14.84
C LYS A 2 25.33 -4.95 13.44
N LYS A 3 24.83 -5.69 12.45
CA LYS A 3 24.38 -5.07 11.20
C LYS A 3 23.38 -3.98 11.62
N GLN A 4 23.56 -2.78 11.07
CA GLN A 4 22.52 -1.76 11.17
C GLN A 4 21.29 -2.34 10.46
N ASP A 5 20.13 -2.28 11.11
CA ASP A 5 18.89 -2.75 10.49
C ASP A 5 18.60 -1.80 9.33
N GLN A 6 18.62 -2.32 8.10
CA GLN A 6 18.30 -1.53 6.90
C GLN A 6 16.84 -1.09 6.95
N THR A 7 16.52 0.04 6.34
CA THR A 7 15.13 0.52 6.15
C THR A 7 14.82 0.70 4.66
N LEU A 8 13.59 1.07 4.31
CA LEU A 8 13.20 1.27 2.90
C LEU A 8 14.09 2.30 2.18
N ILE A 9 14.60 3.31 2.90
CA ILE A 9 15.49 4.34 2.33
C ILE A 9 16.79 3.76 1.76
N ASP A 10 17.27 2.65 2.30
CA ASP A 10 18.49 1.99 1.82
C ASP A 10 18.30 1.36 0.43
N PHE A 11 17.05 1.27 -0.05
CA PHE A 11 16.67 0.70 -1.34
C PHE A 11 16.11 1.72 -2.32
N GLN A 12 16.24 3.04 -2.04
CA GLN A 12 15.58 4.11 -2.79
C GLN A 12 15.90 4.12 -4.30
N ASP A 13 17.14 3.79 -4.68
CA ASP A 13 17.54 3.74 -6.10
C ASP A 13 16.85 2.59 -6.85
N ASP A 14 16.67 1.45 -6.20
CA ASP A 14 15.97 0.30 -6.77
C ASP A 14 14.45 0.48 -6.73
N TRP A 15 13.95 1.15 -5.68
CA TRP A 15 12.58 1.62 -5.61
C TRP A 15 12.23 2.48 -6.82
N GLY A 16 13.08 3.48 -7.16
CA GLY A 16 12.86 4.32 -8.34
C GLY A 16 12.73 3.52 -9.65
N LYS A 17 13.58 2.51 -9.86
CA LYS A 17 13.52 1.62 -11.04
C LYS A 17 12.25 0.77 -11.03
N LEU A 18 11.84 0.29 -9.87
CA LEU A 18 10.61 -0.50 -9.71
C LEU A 18 9.37 0.36 -10.01
N VAL A 19 9.34 1.59 -9.51
CA VAL A 19 8.29 2.57 -9.79
C VAL A 19 8.21 2.83 -11.30
N ASP A 20 9.32 3.14 -11.97
CA ASP A 20 9.34 3.36 -13.43
C ASP A 20 8.78 2.15 -14.21
N LYS A 21 9.15 0.93 -13.78
CA LYS A 21 8.65 -0.31 -14.37
C LYS A 21 7.15 -0.49 -14.15
N ALA A 22 6.66 -0.25 -12.93
CA ALA A 22 5.25 -0.37 -12.57
C ALA A 22 4.38 0.61 -13.34
N PHE A 23 4.79 1.88 -13.45
CA PHE A 23 4.08 2.90 -14.23
C PHE A 23 4.10 2.62 -15.74
N THR A 24 5.16 1.99 -16.25
CA THR A 24 5.23 1.58 -17.66
C THR A 24 4.29 0.41 -17.94
N ASN A 25 4.33 -0.63 -17.10
CA ASN A 25 3.47 -1.80 -17.22
C ASN A 25 3.46 -2.60 -15.91
N TYR A 26 2.47 -2.33 -15.06
CA TYR A 26 2.25 -3.03 -13.80
C TYR A 26 2.19 -4.56 -13.93
N LEU A 27 1.59 -5.07 -15.01
CA LEU A 27 1.47 -6.51 -15.24
C LEU A 27 2.81 -7.19 -15.55
N SER A 28 3.89 -6.42 -15.78
CA SER A 28 5.24 -6.93 -15.97
C SER A 28 6.01 -7.17 -14.66
N LEU A 29 5.45 -6.75 -13.53
CA LEU A 29 6.03 -7.01 -12.21
C LEU A 29 5.96 -8.50 -11.89
N SER A 30 7.07 -9.04 -11.40
CA SER A 30 7.08 -10.34 -10.73
C SER A 30 6.30 -10.27 -9.41
N PRO A 31 5.90 -11.41 -8.83
CA PRO A 31 5.16 -11.40 -7.56
C PRO A 31 5.88 -10.67 -6.43
N ASP A 32 7.20 -10.84 -6.29
CA ASP A 32 7.98 -10.17 -5.23
C ASP A 32 8.13 -8.66 -5.50
N GLU A 33 8.29 -8.25 -6.77
CA GLU A 33 8.29 -6.83 -7.16
C GLU A 33 6.92 -6.18 -6.93
N ARG A 34 5.82 -6.90 -7.20
CA ARG A 34 4.47 -6.41 -6.96
C ARG A 34 4.19 -6.19 -5.48
N ILE A 35 4.59 -7.15 -4.64
CA ILE A 35 4.51 -7.02 -3.17
C ILE A 35 5.27 -5.78 -2.74
N TRP A 36 6.50 -5.57 -3.23
CA TRP A 36 7.25 -4.37 -2.88
C TRP A 36 6.53 -3.10 -3.32
N PHE A 37 6.16 -3.01 -4.60
CA PHE A 37 5.46 -1.86 -5.15
C PHE A 37 4.19 -1.50 -4.40
N ASN A 38 3.27 -2.45 -4.23
CA ASN A 38 1.97 -2.20 -3.62
C ASN A 38 2.09 -1.79 -2.14
N ILE A 39 3.00 -2.44 -1.39
CA ILE A 39 3.08 -2.25 0.06
C ILE A 39 3.86 -0.97 0.40
N GLU A 40 4.93 -0.65 -0.31
CA GLU A 40 5.63 0.62 -0.10
C GLU A 40 4.78 1.82 -0.53
N ALA A 41 4.04 1.70 -1.64
CA ALA A 41 3.07 2.73 -2.04
C ALA A 41 1.99 2.95 -0.98
N LEU A 42 1.41 1.86 -0.43
CA LEU A 42 0.41 1.93 0.63
C LEU A 42 0.94 2.64 1.89
N ILE A 43 2.16 2.30 2.34
CA ILE A 43 2.80 2.97 3.48
C ILE A 43 2.97 4.46 3.18
N GLY A 44 3.55 4.79 2.02
CA GLY A 44 3.79 6.18 1.63
C GLY A 44 2.52 7.02 1.50
N ASP A 45 1.43 6.44 0.99
CA ASP A 45 0.13 7.09 0.93
C ASP A 45 -0.43 7.35 2.35
N VAL A 46 -0.37 6.36 3.24
CA VAL A 46 -0.85 6.48 4.62
C VAL A 46 -0.04 7.50 5.42
N ASP A 47 1.27 7.55 5.24
CA ASP A 47 2.15 8.55 5.85
C ASP A 47 1.82 9.98 5.37
N ASN A 48 1.37 10.12 4.13
CA ASN A 48 1.07 11.42 3.53
C ASN A 48 -0.30 11.98 3.94
N GLY A 49 -1.29 11.15 4.24
CA GLY A 49 -2.63 11.64 4.59
C GLY A 49 -3.62 10.62 5.13
N GLY A 50 -3.14 9.55 5.76
CA GLY A 50 -3.96 8.47 6.28
C GLY A 50 -4.39 7.46 5.21
N LEU A 51 -5.10 6.42 5.62
CA LEU A 51 -5.51 5.32 4.76
C LEU A 51 -6.35 5.77 3.58
N ILE A 52 -7.10 6.87 3.71
CA ILE A 52 -7.89 7.43 2.61
C ILE A 52 -7.00 7.94 1.45
N SER A 53 -5.78 8.40 1.71
CA SER A 53 -4.86 8.86 0.67
C SER A 53 -4.52 7.77 -0.35
N HIS A 54 -4.47 6.50 0.07
CA HIS A 54 -4.30 5.36 -0.85
C HIS A 54 -5.41 5.29 -1.90
N TYR A 55 -6.65 5.67 -1.53
CA TYR A 55 -7.81 5.64 -2.40
C TYR A 55 -7.90 6.85 -3.33
N TYR A 56 -7.43 8.01 -2.87
CA TYR A 56 -7.33 9.22 -3.68
C TYR A 56 -6.23 9.16 -4.75
N ASN A 57 -5.23 8.29 -4.55
CA ASN A 57 -4.06 8.17 -5.40
C ASN A 57 -4.05 6.88 -6.23
N SER A 58 -3.00 6.70 -7.03
CA SER A 58 -2.81 5.49 -7.86
C SER A 58 -2.49 4.23 -7.06
N GLY A 59 -2.24 4.35 -5.73
CA GLY A 59 -2.08 3.18 -4.84
C GLY A 59 -3.28 2.23 -4.91
N ALA A 60 -4.49 2.76 -5.05
CA ALA A 60 -5.72 1.97 -5.15
C ALA A 60 -6.06 1.46 -6.57
N ASP A 61 -5.29 1.81 -7.62
CA ASP A 61 -5.54 1.30 -8.98
C ASP A 61 -5.51 -0.24 -9.02
N TYR A 62 -4.70 -0.84 -8.15
CA TYR A 62 -4.57 -2.29 -7.98
C TYR A 62 -4.92 -2.74 -6.55
N ASN A 63 -5.90 -2.07 -5.92
CA ASN A 63 -6.24 -2.28 -4.51
C ASN A 63 -6.50 -3.76 -4.14
N LYS A 64 -7.11 -4.52 -5.05
CA LYS A 64 -7.30 -5.97 -4.87
C LYS A 64 -5.98 -6.71 -4.73
N GLN A 65 -4.99 -6.39 -5.57
CA GLN A 65 -3.66 -6.99 -5.48
C GLN A 65 -2.94 -6.54 -4.20
N THR A 66 -3.10 -5.29 -3.78
CA THR A 66 -2.57 -4.80 -2.50
C THR A 66 -3.10 -5.62 -1.32
N ILE A 67 -4.40 -5.94 -1.30
CA ILE A 67 -5.01 -6.82 -0.30
C ILE A 67 -4.39 -8.23 -0.35
N GLU A 68 -4.25 -8.82 -1.54
CA GLU A 68 -3.62 -10.13 -1.73
C GLU A 68 -2.14 -10.17 -1.27
N ASP A 69 -1.42 -9.07 -1.47
CA ASP A 69 -0.01 -8.92 -1.09
C ASP A 69 0.15 -8.74 0.42
N LEU A 70 -0.77 -8.04 1.09
CA LEU A 70 -0.85 -7.98 2.55
C LEU A 70 -1.06 -9.37 3.15
N TYR A 71 -1.96 -10.19 2.59
CA TYR A 71 -2.11 -11.58 3.01
C TYR A 71 -0.82 -12.38 2.80
N SER A 72 -0.15 -12.18 1.66
CA SER A 72 1.09 -12.88 1.32
C SER A 72 2.26 -12.54 2.27
N LEU A 73 2.30 -11.30 2.78
CA LEU A 73 3.25 -10.87 3.81
C LEU A 73 2.86 -11.26 5.24
N GLY A 74 1.63 -11.73 5.45
CA GLY A 74 1.13 -12.16 6.76
C GLY A 74 0.43 -11.05 7.55
N PHE A 75 -0.14 -10.04 6.89
CA PHE A 75 -0.89 -8.93 7.50
C PHE A 75 -2.39 -8.97 7.15
N PRO A 76 -3.13 -10.03 7.50
CA PRO A 76 -4.57 -10.10 7.26
C PRO A 76 -5.34 -9.00 8.01
N ALA A 77 -4.80 -8.48 9.12
CA ALA A 77 -5.41 -7.40 9.88
C ALA A 77 -5.41 -6.08 9.09
N ILE A 78 -4.30 -5.72 8.45
CA ILE A 78 -4.22 -4.53 7.58
C ILE A 78 -5.09 -4.73 6.33
N ALA A 79 -5.09 -5.94 5.75
CA ALA A 79 -5.98 -6.27 4.63
C ALA A 79 -7.46 -6.05 4.99
N ALA A 80 -7.86 -6.38 6.23
CA ALA A 80 -9.22 -6.12 6.72
C ALA A 80 -9.53 -4.63 6.88
N LEU A 81 -8.56 -3.75 7.13
CA LEU A 81 -8.77 -2.30 7.14
C LEU A 81 -9.11 -1.79 5.73
N LEU A 82 -8.37 -2.25 4.72
CA LEU A 82 -8.66 -1.92 3.32
C LEU A 82 -10.04 -2.46 2.92
N MET A 83 -10.40 -3.68 3.33
CA MET A 83 -11.73 -4.23 3.06
C MET A 83 -12.86 -3.44 3.75
N GLN A 84 -12.61 -2.86 4.93
CA GLN A 84 -13.58 -1.96 5.59
C GLN A 84 -13.75 -0.67 4.80
N MET A 85 -12.66 -0.03 4.36
CA MET A 85 -12.74 1.16 3.52
C MET A 85 -13.42 0.86 2.16
N ASN A 86 -13.11 -0.29 1.55
CA ASN A 86 -13.76 -0.76 0.32
C ASN A 86 -15.28 -0.85 0.45
N SER A 87 -15.81 -1.13 1.65
CA SER A 87 -17.26 -1.24 1.87
C SER A 87 -18.01 0.08 1.69
N LEU A 88 -17.30 1.21 1.65
CA LEU A 88 -17.85 2.54 1.36
C LEU A 88 -17.98 2.83 -0.15
N PHE A 89 -17.36 1.99 -1.00
CA PHE A 89 -17.46 2.10 -2.44
C PHE A 89 -18.61 1.23 -2.99
N PRO A 90 -19.17 1.59 -4.16
CA PRO A 90 -20.13 0.74 -4.86
C PRO A 90 -19.65 -0.70 -4.99
N ASP A 91 -20.55 -1.67 -4.76
CA ASP A 91 -20.26 -3.11 -4.79
C ASP A 91 -19.13 -3.57 -3.84
N GLY A 92 -18.75 -2.72 -2.88
CA GLY A 92 -17.69 -3.02 -1.91
C GLY A 92 -16.30 -3.08 -2.54
N GLN A 93 -16.06 -2.39 -3.65
CA GLN A 93 -14.76 -2.31 -4.31
C GLN A 93 -14.57 -0.92 -4.95
N PRO A 94 -13.39 -0.28 -4.76
CA PRO A 94 -13.09 0.95 -5.48
C PRO A 94 -12.83 0.66 -6.97
N SER A 95 -13.15 1.62 -7.84
CA SER A 95 -12.78 1.54 -9.27
C SER A 95 -11.26 1.49 -9.43
N THR A 96 -10.77 0.88 -10.52
CA THR A 96 -9.35 0.99 -10.88
C THR A 96 -9.02 2.36 -11.51
N ASP A 97 -10.04 3.13 -11.89
CA ASP A 97 -9.91 4.49 -12.40
C ASP A 97 -9.94 5.50 -11.25
N ILE A 98 -8.92 6.37 -11.20
CA ILE A 98 -8.74 7.36 -10.14
C ILE A 98 -9.83 8.44 -10.14
N ASP A 99 -10.29 8.86 -11.32
CA ASP A 99 -11.32 9.91 -11.43
C ASP A 99 -12.68 9.36 -10.97
N GLU A 100 -13.00 8.11 -11.34
CA GLU A 100 -14.22 7.43 -10.88
C GLU A 100 -14.22 7.21 -9.36
N ARG A 101 -13.08 6.81 -8.77
CA ARG A 101 -12.96 6.67 -7.31
C ARG A 101 -13.14 8.00 -6.61
N ASN A 102 -12.47 9.05 -7.09
CA ASN A 102 -12.53 10.37 -6.47
C ASN A 102 -13.93 10.96 -6.56
N GLU A 103 -14.65 10.75 -7.66
CA GLU A 103 -16.07 11.13 -7.76
C GLU A 103 -16.94 10.43 -6.69
N VAL A 104 -16.69 9.14 -6.39
CA VAL A 104 -17.40 8.45 -5.31
C VAL A 104 -17.10 9.10 -3.96
N ILE A 105 -15.81 9.35 -3.66
CA ILE A 105 -15.38 9.92 -2.38
C ILE A 105 -15.92 11.36 -2.22
N ASP A 106 -15.87 12.18 -3.26
CA ASP A 106 -16.37 13.56 -3.26
C ASP A 106 -17.88 13.65 -3.01
N ASN A 107 -18.62 12.57 -3.31
CA ASN A 107 -20.06 12.47 -3.07
C ASN A 107 -20.41 11.86 -1.70
N TRP A 108 -19.43 11.47 -0.88
CA TRP A 108 -19.71 11.02 0.48
C TRP A 108 -20.28 12.18 1.32
N PRO A 109 -21.27 11.89 2.20
CA PRO A 109 -21.81 12.94 3.06
C PRO A 109 -20.74 13.50 4.01
N GLU A 110 -20.64 14.82 4.07
CA GLU A 110 -19.64 15.53 4.87
C GLU A 110 -19.65 15.05 6.33
N GLY A 111 -18.50 14.57 6.81
CA GLY A 111 -18.30 14.11 8.18
C GLY A 111 -18.86 12.74 8.52
N GLU A 112 -19.56 12.05 7.60
CA GLU A 112 -20.17 10.74 7.90
C GLU A 112 -19.12 9.67 8.24
N TYR A 113 -17.98 9.71 7.56
CA TYR A 113 -16.94 8.68 7.67
C TYR A 113 -15.69 9.14 8.43
N ASP A 114 -15.66 10.36 8.99
CA ASP A 114 -14.48 10.90 9.69
C ASP A 114 -14.03 10.01 10.85
N ALA A 115 -14.99 9.56 11.67
CA ALA A 115 -14.71 8.69 12.82
C ALA A 115 -14.16 7.32 12.37
N LEU A 116 -14.73 6.76 11.31
CA LEU A 116 -14.25 5.50 10.72
C LEU A 116 -12.83 5.68 10.16
N SER A 117 -12.59 6.75 9.38
CA SER A 117 -11.28 7.04 8.81
C SER A 117 -10.23 7.15 9.91
N GLN A 118 -10.51 7.94 10.95
CA GLN A 118 -9.60 8.10 12.09
C GLN A 118 -9.32 6.77 12.82
N GLU A 119 -10.34 5.92 12.97
CA GLU A 119 -10.18 4.61 13.59
C GLU A 119 -9.30 3.68 12.72
N LEU A 120 -9.52 3.65 11.41
CA LEU A 120 -8.73 2.83 10.49
C LEU A 120 -7.27 3.29 10.43
N ASP A 121 -7.04 4.61 10.40
CA ASP A 121 -5.70 5.19 10.43
C ASP A 121 -4.96 4.79 11.72
N GLN A 122 -5.61 4.93 12.88
CA GLN A 122 -5.01 4.57 14.15
C GLN A 122 -4.66 3.08 14.23
N GLN A 123 -5.50 2.22 13.66
CA GLN A 123 -5.21 0.78 13.56
C GLN A 123 -4.04 0.52 12.63
N PHE A 124 -3.97 1.17 11.47
CA PHE A 124 -2.85 1.03 10.54
C PHE A 124 -1.52 1.42 11.20
N TYR A 125 -1.45 2.62 11.78
CA TYR A 125 -0.23 3.12 12.44
C TYR A 125 0.27 2.20 13.57
N SER A 126 -0.64 1.46 14.22
CA SER A 126 -0.24 0.49 15.25
C SER A 126 0.50 -0.74 14.71
N MET A 127 0.38 -1.02 13.41
CA MET A 127 0.96 -2.19 12.73
C MET A 127 2.04 -1.82 11.69
N GLU A 128 2.13 -0.54 11.31
CA GLU A 128 2.99 -0.03 10.25
C GLU A 128 4.47 -0.39 10.41
N ALA A 129 5.05 -0.19 11.59
CA ALA A 129 6.46 -0.51 11.84
C ALA A 129 6.77 -2.01 11.63
N GLU A 130 5.82 -2.89 11.93
CA GLU A 130 5.97 -4.33 11.67
C GLU A 130 5.82 -4.64 10.16
N LEU A 131 4.89 -3.97 9.48
CA LEU A 131 4.72 -4.07 8.02
C LEU A 131 5.97 -3.63 7.28
N GLU A 132 6.53 -2.46 7.60
CA GLU A 132 7.76 -1.94 6.99
C GLU A 132 8.93 -2.90 7.23
N SER A 133 9.13 -3.35 8.47
CA SER A 133 10.19 -4.31 8.79
C SER A 133 10.05 -5.62 8.00
N LYS A 134 8.81 -6.10 7.83
CA LYS A 134 8.54 -7.32 7.05
C LYS A 134 8.78 -7.11 5.56
N LEU A 135 8.44 -5.95 5.02
CA LEU A 135 8.71 -5.59 3.63
C LEU A 135 10.23 -5.52 3.38
N VAL A 136 11.01 -4.87 4.26
CA VAL A 136 12.48 -4.85 4.15
C VAL A 136 13.06 -6.27 4.13
N GLN A 137 12.59 -7.16 5.01
CA GLN A 137 13.02 -8.56 5.00
C GLN A 137 12.66 -9.27 3.68
N HIS A 138 11.49 -8.97 3.12
CA HIS A 138 11.06 -9.52 1.83
C HIS A 138 12.02 -9.07 0.71
N ILE A 139 12.33 -7.77 0.63
CA ILE A 139 13.26 -7.19 -0.35
C ILE A 139 14.63 -7.87 -0.26
N GLN A 140 15.22 -7.94 0.94
CA GLN A 140 16.54 -8.52 1.16
C GLN A 140 16.62 -10.00 0.78
N THR A 141 15.55 -10.77 1.00
CA THR A 141 15.57 -12.23 0.83
C THR A 141 15.14 -12.70 -0.56
N LYS A 142 14.28 -11.94 -1.23
CA LYS A 142 13.64 -12.36 -2.50
C LYS A 142 14.17 -11.64 -3.71
N LEU A 143 14.48 -10.36 -3.59
CA LEU A 143 14.79 -9.51 -4.75
C LEU A 143 16.28 -9.48 -5.11
N ARG A 144 17.16 -10.09 -4.29
CA ARG A 144 18.63 -10.14 -4.47
C ARG A 144 19.15 -8.90 -5.21
N LEU A 145 18.95 -7.74 -4.59
CA LEU A 145 19.48 -6.50 -5.10
C LEU A 145 21.01 -6.63 -5.02
N VAL A 146 21.65 -6.72 -6.18
CA VAL A 146 23.10 -6.94 -6.25
C VAL A 146 23.73 -5.60 -5.90
N ASP A 147 24.50 -5.56 -4.80
CA ASP A 147 25.35 -4.43 -4.47
C ASP A 147 26.21 -4.11 -5.71
N SER A 148 25.90 -3.01 -6.40
CA SER A 148 26.62 -2.51 -7.57
C SER A 148 27.90 -1.79 -7.19
#